data_AF-G4TA24-F1
#
_entry.id   AF-G4TA24-F1
#
_cell.length_a   1.000
_cell.length_b   1.000
_cell.length_c   1.000
_cell.angle_alpha   90.00
_cell.angle_beta   90.00
_cell.angle_gamma   90.00
#
_symmetry.space_group_name_H-M   'P 1'
#
loop_
_entity.id
_entity.type
_entity.pdbx_description
1 polymer ?
#
loop_
_entity_poly.entity_id
_entity_poly.type
_entity_poly.pdbx_seq_one_letter_code
_entity_poly.pdbx_strand_id
1 'polypeptide(L)'
;MASPYEKAPTSPSTPGYLDAQRKPDTLVQSPTSDQMDSTEKFRVSEDPNPSSSLPYKDRPVPERKYTKQWFKRSWNTAVHGGRLPRMIYAGVGFCIIVIWFGIMLAFSREEQDYKGKAGRGQTIRADGAPTQAPTLRNGQFGLSGSYIQFDAMKHMLTITWSGIYRKINGSEWVALGDRYDEDSISYYVPFGIYRDVDALPWDFLWNSTSEKIVQNGTFFLELPEVTDVDSDQTLGYMYRVDNLTAAPVGYIGAHKWDSFDTEIGFVQTEGGNIWNAPLRGYPFDEWEGSISFSAADTYANNNQGTPGGNVFELATVIMKDATLNWRFEVTANNTCALKNVTLDWTDISTFAHSCNMEIKFKGIRPPVVKFAAVSAVIVNWTSALFIFVLTCEAIVMRRRYMLEGTDILSVCFTALFALPTIRALLPGAPEYGATLDLVGVLPCTVLVALCTVAVAIAKLNKRKHAVLGDKEQ
;
A
#
# COMPACT_ATOMS: atom_id res chain seq x y z
N MET A 1 -33.75 -21.84 7.51
CA MET A 1 -33.48 -20.39 7.35
C MET A 1 -32.46 -20.27 6.25
N ALA A 2 -32.88 -19.78 5.08
CA ALA A 2 -32.13 -19.84 3.83
C ALA A 2 -31.23 -18.61 3.65
N SER A 3 -30.02 -18.84 3.14
CA SER A 3 -28.96 -17.87 2.85
C SER A 3 -29.27 -17.10 1.55
N PRO A 4 -29.13 -15.75 1.51
CA PRO A 4 -29.35 -14.96 0.31
C PRO A 4 -28.01 -14.53 -0.30
N TYR A 5 -27.43 -15.34 -1.17
CA TYR A 5 -26.49 -14.85 -2.19
C TYR A 5 -26.78 -15.56 -3.51
N GLU A 6 -27.68 -14.92 -4.26
CA GLU A 6 -28.13 -15.32 -5.58
C GLU A 6 -27.35 -14.56 -6.66
N LYS A 7 -26.71 -15.34 -7.54
CA LYS A 7 -26.37 -15.11 -8.95
C LYS A 7 -25.56 -13.88 -9.37
N ALA A 8 -24.42 -14.18 -10.02
CA ALA A 8 -23.66 -13.29 -10.88
C ALA A 8 -24.52 -12.71 -12.03
N PRO A 9 -24.32 -11.45 -12.42
CA PRO A 9 -24.96 -10.90 -13.60
C PRO A 9 -24.20 -11.29 -14.88
N THR A 10 -25.00 -11.76 -15.82
CA THR A 10 -24.77 -12.04 -17.23
C THR A 10 -24.05 -10.92 -17.99
N SER A 11 -23.14 -11.33 -18.87
CA SER A 11 -22.56 -10.55 -19.97
C SER A 11 -23.63 -9.89 -20.86
N PRO A 12 -23.44 -8.64 -21.33
CA PRO A 12 -24.22 -8.13 -22.45
C PRO A 12 -23.44 -8.29 -23.75
N SER A 13 -24.01 -9.10 -24.65
CA SER A 13 -23.79 -9.01 -26.09
C SER A 13 -24.56 -7.82 -26.67
N THR A 14 -23.91 -6.99 -27.48
CA THR A 14 -24.59 -6.10 -28.44
C THR A 14 -23.76 -5.95 -29.72
N PRO A 15 -24.32 -6.27 -30.89
CA PRO A 15 -23.96 -5.65 -32.16
C PRO A 15 -24.95 -4.52 -32.49
N GLY A 16 -24.48 -3.42 -33.09
CA GLY A 16 -25.40 -2.36 -33.52
C GLY A 16 -24.75 -1.06 -33.97
N TYR A 17 -24.45 -1.02 -35.26
CA TYR A 17 -24.11 0.15 -36.09
C TYR A 17 -25.31 1.11 -36.21
N LEU A 18 -25.12 2.44 -36.04
CA LEU A 18 -25.44 3.51 -37.00
C LEU A 18 -25.62 4.90 -36.35
N ASP A 19 -25.15 5.87 -37.14
CA ASP A 19 -25.56 7.26 -37.31
C ASP A 19 -25.17 8.37 -36.32
N ALA A 20 -24.11 9.05 -36.75
CA ALA A 20 -24.00 10.50 -36.92
C ALA A 20 -25.19 11.38 -36.44
N GLN A 21 -24.93 12.16 -35.39
CA GLN A 21 -25.39 13.55 -35.35
C GLN A 21 -24.27 14.48 -34.89
N ARG A 22 -23.78 15.21 -35.90
CA ARG A 22 -22.94 16.39 -35.83
C ARG A 22 -23.76 17.51 -35.16
N LYS A 23 -23.29 18.04 -34.02
CA LYS A 23 -23.80 19.30 -33.44
C LYS A 23 -22.68 20.35 -33.42
N PRO A 24 -23.04 21.64 -33.53
CA PRO A 24 -22.18 22.67 -34.10
C PRO A 24 -21.23 23.29 -33.09
N ASP A 25 -20.20 23.90 -33.67
CA ASP A 25 -19.10 24.62 -33.06
C ASP A 25 -19.54 25.55 -31.92
N THR A 26 -19.01 25.28 -30.73
CA THR A 26 -19.01 26.24 -29.62
C THR A 26 -17.80 27.15 -29.81
N LEU A 27 -18.07 28.36 -30.33
CA LEU A 27 -17.13 29.46 -30.39
C LEU A 27 -16.62 29.79 -28.98
N VAL A 28 -15.40 29.35 -28.69
CA VAL A 28 -14.64 29.79 -27.50
C VAL A 28 -14.17 31.22 -27.77
N GLN A 29 -14.89 32.20 -27.21
CA GLN A 29 -14.40 33.55 -27.05
C GLN A 29 -13.17 33.54 -26.15
N SER A 30 -12.02 33.90 -26.71
CA SER A 30 -10.80 34.18 -25.96
C SER A 30 -10.96 35.52 -25.23
N PRO A 31 -10.53 35.65 -23.98
CA PRO A 31 -10.56 36.93 -23.28
C PRO A 31 -9.51 37.86 -23.88
N THR A 32 -10.00 38.99 -24.39
CA THR A 32 -9.46 40.35 -24.26
C THR A 32 -7.94 40.44 -24.04
N SER A 33 -7.22 40.74 -25.11
CA SER A 33 -5.89 41.34 -25.00
C SER A 33 -6.06 42.76 -24.46
N ASP A 34 -5.82 42.95 -23.17
CA ASP A 34 -5.57 44.26 -22.59
C ASP A 34 -4.25 44.79 -23.16
N GLN A 35 -4.40 45.51 -24.27
CA GLN A 35 -3.38 46.34 -24.87
C GLN A 35 -3.18 47.52 -23.92
N MET A 36 -2.14 47.41 -23.07
CA MET A 36 -1.67 48.53 -22.26
C MET A 36 -1.27 49.67 -23.20
N ASP A 37 -2.13 50.67 -23.23
CA ASP A 37 -1.94 51.98 -23.83
C ASP A 37 -0.80 52.71 -23.10
N SER A 38 0.43 52.47 -23.55
CA SER A 38 1.60 53.25 -23.15
C SER A 38 1.77 54.44 -24.10
N THR A 39 0.79 55.33 -24.15
CA THR A 39 0.96 56.70 -24.66
C THR A 39 1.01 57.69 -23.51
N GLU A 40 1.95 57.46 -22.59
CA GLU A 40 2.30 58.44 -21.57
C GLU A 40 3.15 59.54 -22.21
N LYS A 41 2.43 60.57 -22.69
CA LYS A 41 2.83 61.98 -22.81
C LYS A 41 4.32 62.25 -22.61
N PHE A 42 5.04 62.34 -23.73
CA PHE A 42 6.21 63.20 -23.84
C PHE A 42 5.74 64.67 -23.73
N ARG A 43 5.56 65.16 -22.49
CA ARG A 43 5.54 66.60 -22.23
C ARG A 43 6.98 67.09 -22.34
N VAL A 44 7.34 67.54 -23.53
CA VAL A 44 8.43 68.48 -23.72
C VAL A 44 7.99 69.78 -23.06
N SER A 45 8.42 69.98 -21.82
CA SER A 45 8.48 71.32 -21.24
C SER A 45 9.65 72.03 -21.92
N GLU A 46 9.34 72.89 -22.88
CA GLU A 46 10.21 74.00 -23.24
C GLU A 46 10.21 74.99 -22.07
N ASP A 47 11.24 74.93 -21.23
CA ASP A 47 11.60 76.06 -20.38
C ASP A 47 12.61 76.96 -21.13
N PRO A 48 12.35 78.27 -21.22
CA PRO A 48 13.29 79.24 -21.76
C PRO A 48 14.18 79.74 -20.61
N ASN A 49 15.46 79.38 -20.61
CA ASN A 49 16.56 80.32 -20.29
C ASN A 49 17.92 79.59 -20.14
N PRO A 50 18.94 80.00 -20.90
CA PRO A 50 20.31 79.56 -20.70
C PRO A 50 21.01 80.54 -19.74
N SER A 51 21.04 80.25 -18.44
CA SER A 51 22.01 80.88 -17.52
C SER A 51 21.97 80.27 -16.12
N SER A 52 22.75 79.21 -15.92
CA SER A 52 23.51 78.98 -14.67
C SER A 52 24.18 77.61 -14.78
N SER A 53 25.38 77.60 -15.35
CA SER A 53 26.32 76.51 -15.19
C SER A 53 26.74 76.44 -13.73
N LEU A 54 25.96 75.73 -12.91
CA LEU A 54 26.42 75.26 -11.61
C LEU A 54 27.61 74.30 -11.84
N PRO A 55 28.67 74.41 -11.02
CA PRO A 55 29.89 73.64 -11.24
C PRO A 55 29.57 72.14 -11.16
N TYR A 56 30.06 71.40 -12.14
CA TYR A 56 29.97 69.95 -12.33
C TYR A 56 30.64 69.13 -11.20
N LYS A 57 30.84 69.71 -10.01
CA LYS A 57 31.75 69.20 -8.98
C LYS A 57 31.15 68.22 -7.98
N ASP A 58 29.81 68.09 -7.92
CA ASP A 58 29.15 67.26 -6.90
C ASP A 58 28.24 66.16 -7.48
N ARG A 59 28.54 65.66 -8.69
CA ARG A 59 27.94 64.37 -9.10
C ARG A 59 28.83 63.26 -8.55
N PRO A 60 28.33 62.38 -7.67
CA PRO A 60 29.11 61.26 -7.17
C PRO A 60 29.56 60.42 -8.37
N VAL A 61 30.87 60.16 -8.43
CA VAL A 61 31.51 59.35 -9.49
C VAL A 61 30.70 58.07 -9.66
N PRO A 62 30.32 57.70 -10.91
CA PRO A 62 29.54 56.48 -11.13
C PRO A 62 30.27 55.29 -10.53
N GLU A 63 29.68 54.72 -9.48
CA GLU A 63 30.26 53.59 -8.77
C GLU A 63 30.48 52.43 -9.75
N ARG A 64 31.68 51.85 -9.69
CA ARG A 64 32.05 50.73 -10.56
C ARG A 64 31.15 49.53 -10.27
N LYS A 65 30.48 49.01 -11.31
CA LYS A 65 29.62 47.82 -11.22
C LYS A 65 30.39 46.65 -10.59
N TYR A 66 29.70 45.84 -9.79
CA TYR A 66 30.25 44.67 -9.05
C TYR A 66 31.20 44.98 -7.87
N THR A 67 31.26 46.22 -7.38
CA THR A 67 31.93 46.53 -6.12
C THR A 67 31.02 46.23 -4.91
N LYS A 68 31.62 46.00 -3.72
CA LYS A 68 30.88 45.80 -2.46
C LYS A 68 29.89 46.94 -2.18
N GLN A 69 30.25 48.18 -2.53
CA GLN A 69 29.42 49.36 -2.33
C GLN A 69 28.23 49.38 -3.29
N TRP A 70 28.46 49.08 -4.58
CA TRP A 70 27.39 48.91 -5.55
C TRP A 70 26.40 47.82 -5.12
N PHE A 71 26.90 46.68 -4.64
CA PHE A 71 26.05 45.59 -4.17
C PHE A 71 25.22 46.00 -2.94
N LYS A 72 25.83 46.68 -1.96
CA LYS A 72 25.12 47.19 -0.77
C LYS A 72 24.05 48.22 -1.13
N ARG A 73 24.33 49.08 -2.11
CA ARG A 73 23.39 50.12 -2.58
C ARG A 73 22.24 49.51 -3.37
N SER A 74 22.52 48.65 -4.36
CA SER A 74 21.51 47.89 -5.09
C SER A 74 20.68 46.99 -4.18
N TRP A 75 21.29 46.37 -3.17
CA TRP A 75 20.59 45.60 -2.13
C TRP A 75 19.61 46.48 -1.35
N ASN A 76 20.07 47.61 -0.82
CA ASN A 76 19.22 48.54 -0.07
C ASN A 76 18.10 49.12 -0.94
N THR A 77 18.35 49.45 -2.21
CA THR A 77 17.32 49.94 -3.14
C THR A 77 16.31 48.85 -3.49
N ALA A 78 16.73 47.60 -3.66
CA ALA A 78 15.84 46.47 -3.91
C ALA A 78 14.98 46.10 -2.68
N VAL A 79 15.53 46.25 -1.47
CA VAL A 79 14.82 46.08 -0.20
C VAL A 79 13.81 47.22 0.02
N HIS A 80 14.21 48.48 -0.18
CA HIS A 80 13.31 49.63 -0.04
C HIS A 80 12.20 49.65 -1.09
N GLY A 81 12.47 49.15 -2.30
CA GLY A 81 11.45 49.00 -3.35
C GLY A 81 10.50 47.81 -3.17
N GLY A 82 10.63 47.03 -2.09
CA GLY A 82 9.76 45.88 -1.80
C GLY A 82 9.86 44.71 -2.79
N ARG A 83 10.77 44.76 -3.77
CA ARG A 83 10.94 43.71 -4.80
C ARG A 83 11.73 42.51 -4.29
N LEU A 84 12.72 42.73 -3.41
CA LEU A 84 13.57 41.65 -2.89
C LEU A 84 12.81 40.64 -2.00
N PRO A 85 11.93 41.05 -1.05
CA PRO A 85 11.13 40.12 -0.27
C PRO A 85 10.25 39.22 -1.17
N ARG A 86 9.64 39.81 -2.21
CA ARG A 86 8.80 39.09 -3.18
C ARG A 86 9.59 38.03 -3.96
N MET A 87 10.80 38.37 -4.39
CA MET A 87 11.71 37.42 -5.06
C MET A 87 12.11 36.28 -4.12
N ILE A 88 12.33 36.56 -2.83
CA ILE A 88 12.64 35.53 -1.84
C ILE A 88 11.43 34.61 -1.64
N TYR A 89 10.22 35.14 -1.46
CA TYR A 89 9.01 34.32 -1.32
C TYR A 89 8.75 33.46 -2.56
N ALA A 90 8.89 34.03 -3.76
CA ALA A 90 8.76 33.30 -5.01
C ALA A 90 9.83 32.21 -5.15
N GLY A 91 11.08 32.51 -4.76
CA GLY A 91 12.19 31.56 -4.77
C GLY A 91 11.96 30.39 -3.80
N VAL A 92 11.53 30.68 -2.56
CA VAL A 92 11.20 29.65 -1.56
C VAL A 92 10.03 28.79 -2.06
N GLY A 93 8.97 29.39 -2.58
CA GLY A 93 7.83 28.68 -3.16
C GLY A 93 8.24 27.76 -4.31
N PHE A 94 9.07 28.25 -5.23
CA PHE A 94 9.61 27.47 -6.33
C PHE A 94 10.48 26.30 -5.83
N CYS A 95 11.36 26.53 -4.85
CA CYS A 95 12.17 25.47 -4.24
C CYS A 95 11.29 24.38 -3.61
N ILE A 96 10.21 24.75 -2.91
CA ILE A 96 9.26 23.79 -2.33
C ILE A 96 8.60 22.96 -3.43
N ILE A 97 8.17 23.57 -4.54
CA ILE A 97 7.57 22.86 -5.68
C ILE A 97 8.57 21.89 -6.31
N VAL A 98 9.83 22.30 -6.51
CA VAL A 98 10.88 21.44 -7.07
C VAL A 98 11.18 20.26 -6.15
N ILE A 99 11.29 20.49 -4.84
CA ILE A 99 11.47 19.44 -3.84
C ILE A 99 10.28 18.47 -3.88
N TRP A 100 9.05 18.99 -3.89
CA TRP A 100 7.84 18.18 -3.96
C TRP A 100 7.80 17.30 -5.22
N PHE A 101 8.12 17.87 -6.37
CA PHE A 101 8.16 17.12 -7.63
C PHE A 101 9.25 16.05 -7.62
N GLY A 102 10.43 16.35 -7.08
CA GLY A 102 11.51 15.39 -6.91
C GLY A 102 11.11 14.21 -6.02
N ILE A 103 10.40 14.48 -4.92
CA ILE A 103 9.87 13.44 -4.03
C ILE A 103 8.82 12.58 -4.75
N MET A 104 7.89 13.19 -5.48
CA MET A 104 6.87 12.45 -6.25
C MET A 104 7.49 11.56 -7.34
N LEU A 105 8.52 12.04 -8.02
CA LEU A 105 9.26 11.23 -9.01
C LEU A 105 10.01 10.06 -8.35
N ALA A 106 10.65 10.29 -7.19
CA ALA A 106 11.33 9.23 -6.45
C ALA A 106 10.34 8.12 -6.04
N PHE A 107 9.16 8.51 -5.55
CA PHE A 107 8.10 7.56 -5.21
C PHE A 107 7.51 6.83 -6.41
N SER A 108 7.28 7.54 -7.51
CA SER A 108 6.78 6.91 -8.74
C SER A 108 7.75 5.86 -9.25
N ARG A 109 9.06 6.15 -9.21
CA ARG A 109 10.10 5.18 -9.57
C ARG A 109 10.11 3.98 -8.64
N GLU A 110 10.04 4.20 -7.33
CA GLU A 110 10.01 3.11 -6.35
C GLU A 110 8.75 2.23 -6.49
N GLU A 111 7.60 2.84 -6.80
CA GLU A 111 6.36 2.12 -7.06
C GLU A 111 6.44 1.30 -8.35
N GLN A 112 7.06 1.84 -9.40
CA GLN A 112 7.33 1.09 -10.63
C GLN A 112 8.29 -0.07 -10.39
N ASP A 113 9.35 0.13 -9.62
CA ASP A 113 10.30 -0.93 -9.27
C ASP A 113 9.62 -2.01 -8.42
N TYR A 114 8.75 -1.62 -7.48
CA TYR A 114 7.96 -2.56 -6.69
C TYR A 114 6.96 -3.32 -7.56
N LYS A 115 6.20 -2.64 -8.42
CA LYS A 115 5.28 -3.27 -9.39
C LYS A 115 6.00 -4.19 -10.37
N GLY A 116 7.20 -3.83 -10.81
CA GLY A 116 8.04 -4.65 -11.67
C GLY A 116 8.51 -5.94 -10.98
N LYS A 117 8.86 -5.86 -9.69
CA LYS A 117 9.24 -7.03 -8.88
C LYS A 117 8.04 -7.90 -8.50
N ALA A 118 6.92 -7.29 -8.12
CA ALA A 118 5.68 -7.99 -7.76
C ALA A 118 4.99 -8.60 -8.99
N GLY A 119 4.97 -7.89 -10.12
CA GLY A 119 4.35 -8.33 -11.37
C GLY A 119 5.10 -9.48 -12.05
N ARG A 120 6.41 -9.63 -11.80
CA ARG A 120 7.17 -10.81 -12.22
C ARG A 120 6.91 -12.04 -11.36
N GLY A 121 6.13 -11.89 -10.28
CA GLY A 121 5.91 -12.93 -9.30
C GLY A 121 7.17 -13.14 -8.46
N GLN A 122 7.11 -12.81 -7.17
CA GLN A 122 8.17 -13.27 -6.28
C GLN A 122 8.02 -14.78 -6.13
N THR A 123 8.89 -15.54 -6.80
CA THR A 123 9.01 -16.97 -6.59
C THR A 123 9.69 -17.19 -5.24
N ILE A 124 8.90 -17.55 -4.24
CA ILE A 124 9.43 -17.84 -2.92
C ILE A 124 9.61 -19.34 -2.84
N ARG A 125 10.87 -19.78 -2.74
CA ARG A 125 11.18 -21.18 -2.50
C ARG A 125 10.87 -21.53 -1.04
N ALA A 126 10.15 -22.63 -0.91
CA ALA A 126 10.04 -23.54 0.23
C ALA A 126 11.12 -23.48 1.33
N ASP A 127 12.40 -23.34 0.98
CA ASP A 127 13.52 -23.47 1.92
C ASP A 127 13.99 -22.16 2.56
N GLY A 128 13.36 -21.01 2.25
CA GLY A 128 13.76 -19.69 2.77
C GLY A 128 15.14 -19.19 2.29
N ALA A 129 15.87 -19.95 1.48
CA ALA A 129 17.18 -19.57 0.95
C ALA A 129 17.07 -18.73 -0.34
N PRO A 130 17.80 -17.60 -0.46
CA PRO A 130 17.84 -16.80 -1.67
C PRO A 130 18.55 -17.54 -2.81
N THR A 131 17.78 -17.90 -3.85
CA THR A 131 18.11 -18.08 -5.29
C THR A 131 19.40 -18.78 -5.76
N GLN A 132 20.30 -19.26 -4.92
CA GLN A 132 21.38 -20.17 -5.32
C GLN A 132 20.87 -21.61 -5.22
N ALA A 133 20.50 -22.15 -6.37
CA ALA A 133 19.58 -23.26 -6.50
C ALA A 133 20.14 -24.62 -6.05
N PRO A 134 19.49 -25.35 -5.13
CA PRO A 134 19.25 -26.76 -5.33
C PRO A 134 18.34 -26.94 -6.56
N THR A 135 18.66 -27.93 -7.38
CA THR A 135 17.93 -28.30 -8.59
C THR A 135 16.52 -28.75 -8.23
N LEU A 136 15.51 -27.95 -8.59
CA LEU A 136 14.12 -28.38 -8.49
C LEU A 136 13.89 -29.63 -9.35
N ARG A 137 12.97 -30.52 -8.96
CA ARG A 137 12.62 -31.71 -9.75
C ARG A 137 11.77 -31.31 -10.96
N ASN A 138 11.73 -32.16 -11.98
CA ASN A 138 10.78 -32.01 -13.08
C ASN A 138 9.36 -32.31 -12.57
N GLY A 139 8.35 -31.67 -13.16
CA GLY A 139 6.94 -31.90 -12.86
C GLY A 139 6.49 -31.39 -11.50
N GLN A 140 6.80 -30.14 -11.16
CA GLN A 140 6.44 -29.54 -9.88
C GLN A 140 5.13 -28.74 -9.94
N PHE A 141 4.39 -28.79 -8.83
CA PHE A 141 3.18 -28.00 -8.62
C PHE A 141 3.47 -26.83 -7.69
N GLY A 142 2.72 -25.76 -7.82
CA GLY A 142 2.75 -24.64 -6.90
C GLY A 142 1.44 -23.89 -6.90
N LEU A 143 1.39 -22.83 -6.10
CA LEU A 143 0.24 -21.93 -6.03
C LEU A 143 0.63 -20.54 -6.54
N SER A 144 -0.25 -19.94 -7.33
CA SER A 144 -0.20 -18.53 -7.70
C SER A 144 -1.33 -17.79 -7.00
N GLY A 145 -1.00 -16.91 -6.07
CA GLY A 145 -1.95 -16.05 -5.35
C GLY A 145 -2.05 -14.65 -5.96
N SER A 146 -3.22 -14.05 -5.96
CA SER A 146 -3.47 -12.64 -6.32
C SER A 146 -4.20 -11.94 -5.17
N TYR A 147 -3.71 -10.77 -4.78
CA TYR A 147 -4.33 -9.98 -3.72
C TYR A 147 -5.61 -9.31 -4.21
N ILE A 148 -6.76 -9.68 -3.64
CA ILE A 148 -8.05 -9.04 -3.96
C ILE A 148 -8.21 -7.77 -3.12
N GLN A 149 -8.21 -7.94 -1.80
CA GLN A 149 -8.54 -6.87 -0.87
C GLN A 149 -7.91 -7.11 0.50
N PHE A 150 -7.42 -6.05 1.12
CA PHE A 150 -7.07 -6.05 2.54
C PHE A 150 -7.99 -5.11 3.30
N ASP A 151 -8.77 -5.68 4.22
CA ASP A 151 -9.61 -4.92 5.15
C ASP A 151 -8.88 -4.79 6.48
N ALA A 152 -8.25 -3.64 6.68
CA ALA A 152 -7.50 -3.33 7.89
C ALA A 152 -8.39 -3.25 9.14
N MET A 153 -9.70 -3.00 9.01
CA MET A 153 -10.62 -2.94 10.16
C MET A 153 -11.06 -4.34 10.59
N LYS A 154 -11.24 -5.25 9.62
CA LYS A 154 -11.53 -6.67 9.89
C LYS A 154 -10.29 -7.51 10.16
N HIS A 155 -9.11 -6.96 9.92
CA HIS A 155 -7.82 -7.66 10.00
C HIS A 155 -7.75 -8.84 9.03
N MET A 156 -8.35 -8.70 7.84
CA MET A 156 -8.48 -9.79 6.88
C MET A 156 -7.87 -9.44 5.52
N LEU A 157 -7.05 -10.33 5.00
CA LEU A 157 -6.57 -10.32 3.62
C LEU A 157 -7.28 -11.38 2.81
N THR A 158 -7.95 -10.98 1.73
CA THR A 158 -8.55 -11.90 0.78
C THR A 158 -7.60 -12.11 -0.38
N ILE A 159 -7.27 -13.38 -0.63
CA ILE A 159 -6.38 -13.81 -1.72
C ILE A 159 -7.12 -14.84 -2.56
N THR A 160 -7.09 -14.66 -3.88
CA THR A 160 -7.49 -15.70 -4.84
C THR A 160 -6.27 -16.53 -5.21
N TRP A 161 -6.38 -17.84 -5.13
CA TRP A 161 -5.34 -18.79 -5.47
C TRP A 161 -5.69 -19.54 -6.74
N SER A 162 -4.64 -19.91 -7.49
CA SER A 162 -4.72 -20.74 -8.70
C SER A 162 -3.53 -21.69 -8.74
N GLY A 163 -3.68 -22.81 -9.43
CA GLY A 163 -2.60 -23.76 -9.61
C GLY A 163 -1.58 -23.29 -10.65
N ILE A 164 -0.30 -23.53 -10.38
CA ILE A 164 0.77 -23.39 -11.37
C ILE A 164 1.58 -24.68 -11.46
N TYR A 165 2.17 -24.90 -12.63
CA TYR A 165 2.93 -26.09 -12.93
C TYR A 165 4.25 -25.75 -13.62
N ARG A 166 5.23 -26.62 -13.39
CA ARG A 166 6.54 -26.55 -14.04
C ARG A 166 6.97 -27.94 -14.49
N LYS A 167 6.96 -28.16 -15.81
CA LYS A 167 7.33 -29.43 -16.43
C LYS A 167 8.81 -29.78 -16.25
N ILE A 168 9.70 -28.83 -16.54
CA ILE A 168 11.16 -29.05 -16.56
C ILE A 168 11.84 -28.05 -15.63
N ASN A 169 12.82 -28.51 -14.86
CA ASN A 169 13.64 -27.59 -14.07
C ASN A 169 14.40 -26.63 -15.00
N GLY A 170 14.15 -25.34 -14.82
CA GLY A 170 14.65 -24.26 -15.68
C GLY A 170 13.54 -23.53 -16.44
N SER A 171 12.41 -24.18 -16.72
CA SER A 171 11.30 -23.54 -17.47
C SER A 171 10.57 -22.49 -16.63
N GLU A 172 9.78 -21.65 -17.28
CA GLU A 172 8.84 -20.75 -16.61
C GLU A 172 7.69 -21.54 -15.95
N TRP A 173 7.04 -20.93 -14.97
CA TRP A 173 5.82 -21.46 -14.34
C TRP A 173 4.62 -21.11 -15.22
N VAL A 174 3.87 -22.13 -15.62
CA VAL A 174 2.65 -21.98 -16.42
C VAL A 174 1.41 -22.25 -15.57
N ALA A 175 0.25 -21.81 -16.04
CA ALA A 175 -1.02 -22.10 -15.35
C ALA A 175 -1.31 -23.61 -15.38
N LEU A 176 -1.66 -24.18 -14.23
CA LEU A 176 -2.06 -25.60 -14.14
C LEU A 176 -3.43 -25.78 -14.80
N GLY A 177 -3.62 -26.84 -15.57
CA GLY A 177 -4.91 -27.14 -16.21
C GLY A 177 -5.14 -26.44 -17.55
N ASP A 178 -4.12 -25.78 -18.14
CA ASP A 178 -4.22 -25.31 -19.52
C ASP A 178 -3.98 -26.49 -20.48
N ARG A 179 -5.01 -26.86 -21.26
CA ARG A 179 -4.93 -27.97 -22.23
C ARG A 179 -4.27 -27.58 -23.55
N TYR A 180 -4.08 -26.27 -23.77
CA TYR A 180 -3.49 -25.74 -25.00
C TYR A 180 -2.01 -25.41 -24.86
N ASP A 181 -1.46 -25.51 -23.65
CA ASP A 181 -0.06 -25.27 -23.35
C ASP A 181 0.65 -26.62 -23.11
N GLU A 182 1.65 -26.92 -23.94
CA GLU A 182 2.41 -28.18 -23.88
C GLU A 182 3.29 -28.30 -22.63
N ASP A 183 3.57 -27.18 -21.96
CA ASP A 183 4.31 -27.12 -20.71
C ASP A 183 3.40 -27.22 -19.49
N SER A 184 2.08 -27.17 -19.68
CA SER A 184 1.06 -27.36 -18.65
C SER A 184 0.63 -28.84 -18.57
N ILE A 185 0.01 -29.19 -17.45
CA ILE A 185 -0.65 -30.48 -17.26
C ILE A 185 -2.11 -30.22 -16.84
N SER A 186 -3.04 -30.95 -17.46
CA SER A 186 -4.46 -30.90 -17.13
C SER A 186 -4.91 -32.28 -16.71
N TYR A 187 -5.58 -32.35 -15.56
CA TYR A 187 -6.12 -33.57 -15.02
C TYR A 187 -7.62 -33.64 -15.26
N TYR A 188 -8.15 -34.84 -15.46
CA TYR A 188 -9.61 -35.02 -15.55
C TYR A 188 -10.28 -34.78 -14.18
N VAL A 189 -9.57 -35.13 -13.11
CA VAL A 189 -9.99 -34.97 -11.72
C VAL A 189 -9.02 -34.00 -11.03
N PRO A 190 -9.50 -32.90 -10.43
CA PRO A 190 -8.63 -31.86 -9.88
C PRO A 190 -8.01 -32.29 -8.55
N PHE A 191 -6.96 -31.59 -8.14
CA PHE A 191 -6.38 -31.71 -6.81
C PHE A 191 -7.21 -30.96 -5.78
N GLY A 192 -7.42 -31.57 -4.61
CA GLY A 192 -8.10 -30.96 -3.48
C GLY A 192 -7.09 -30.18 -2.65
N ILE A 193 -7.36 -28.90 -2.41
CA ILE A 193 -6.54 -28.05 -1.55
C ILE A 193 -7.20 -27.92 -0.19
N TYR A 194 -6.46 -28.22 0.86
CA TYR A 194 -6.89 -28.13 2.25
C TYR A 194 -6.17 -26.96 2.90
N ARG A 195 -6.90 -26.20 3.71
CA ARG A 195 -6.44 -24.98 4.38
C ARG A 195 -6.32 -25.22 5.87
N ASP A 196 -5.22 -24.79 6.48
CA ASP A 196 -4.98 -24.87 7.92
C ASP A 196 -5.08 -26.32 8.45
N VAL A 197 -4.66 -27.27 7.61
CA VAL A 197 -4.65 -28.70 7.89
C VAL A 197 -3.30 -29.28 7.52
N ASP A 198 -2.71 -30.03 8.44
CA ASP A 198 -1.44 -30.70 8.20
C ASP A 198 -1.67 -32.07 7.57
N ALA A 199 -0.79 -32.46 6.65
CA ALA A 199 -0.73 -33.85 6.22
C ALA A 199 0.32 -34.59 7.03
N LEU A 200 -0.07 -35.73 7.58
CA LEU A 200 0.77 -36.55 8.41
C LEU A 200 1.11 -37.86 7.69
N PRO A 201 2.28 -38.46 7.96
CA PRO A 201 2.60 -39.79 7.46
C PRO A 201 1.53 -40.79 7.90
N TRP A 202 1.10 -41.63 6.97
CA TRP A 202 0.03 -42.60 7.15
C TRP A 202 0.41 -43.90 6.45
N ASP A 203 0.22 -44.99 7.17
CA ASP A 203 0.61 -46.33 6.77
C ASP A 203 -0.53 -47.10 6.10
N PHE A 204 -0.19 -47.97 5.15
CA PHE A 204 -1.14 -48.78 4.43
C PHE A 204 -0.52 -50.09 3.97
N LEU A 205 -1.36 -51.11 3.78
CA LEU A 205 -0.93 -52.38 3.20
C LEU A 205 -1.26 -52.41 1.71
N TRP A 206 -0.22 -52.37 0.88
CA TRP A 206 -0.34 -52.44 -0.58
C TRP A 206 -0.27 -53.89 -1.06
N ASN A 207 -1.18 -54.31 -1.92
CA ASN A 207 -1.08 -55.60 -2.60
C ASN A 207 -0.67 -55.39 -4.06
N SER A 208 0.54 -55.87 -4.41
CA SER A 208 1.14 -55.68 -5.74
C SER A 208 0.36 -56.37 -6.85
N THR A 209 -0.30 -57.49 -6.56
CA THR A 209 -1.05 -58.27 -7.56
C THR A 209 -2.39 -57.62 -7.91
N SER A 210 -3.05 -57.00 -6.92
CA SER A 210 -4.33 -56.30 -7.13
C SER A 210 -4.19 -54.81 -7.43
N GLU A 211 -2.99 -54.25 -7.24
CA GLU A 211 -2.69 -52.82 -7.31
C GLU A 211 -3.63 -51.96 -6.46
N LYS A 212 -3.96 -52.45 -5.25
CA LYS A 212 -4.90 -51.81 -4.33
C LYS A 212 -4.40 -51.83 -2.89
N ILE A 213 -4.90 -50.87 -2.13
CA ILE A 213 -4.74 -50.82 -0.68
C ILE A 213 -5.73 -51.83 -0.08
N VAL A 214 -5.18 -52.85 0.59
CA VAL A 214 -5.97 -53.92 1.22
C VAL A 214 -6.42 -53.52 2.61
N GLN A 215 -5.57 -52.78 3.33
CA GLN A 215 -5.83 -52.34 4.69
C GLN A 215 -5.35 -50.92 4.92
N ASN A 216 -6.27 -50.12 5.47
CA ASN A 216 -6.01 -48.76 5.92
C ASN A 216 -5.38 -48.80 7.32
N GLY A 217 -4.23 -48.15 7.50
CA GLY A 217 -3.56 -48.09 8.79
C GLY A 217 -4.14 -47.07 9.76
N THR A 218 -3.74 -47.20 11.02
CA THR A 218 -4.07 -46.28 12.12
C THR A 218 -2.80 -45.60 12.66
N PHE A 219 -1.85 -45.27 11.78
CA PHE A 219 -0.57 -44.61 12.09
C PHE A 219 0.54 -45.54 12.60
N PHE A 220 0.18 -46.75 13.09
CA PHE A 220 1.08 -47.80 13.56
C PHE A 220 0.45 -49.18 13.35
N LEU A 221 0.29 -49.61 12.09
CA LEU A 221 0.10 -51.00 11.75
C LEU A 221 1.35 -51.74 12.19
N GLU A 222 1.31 -52.25 13.42
CA GLU A 222 2.12 -53.41 13.77
C GLU A 222 1.65 -54.51 12.82
N LEU A 223 2.44 -54.79 11.79
CA LEU A 223 2.27 -56.01 11.02
C LEU A 223 2.19 -57.12 12.06
N PRO A 224 1.08 -57.86 12.13
CA PRO A 224 1.00 -58.95 13.08
C PRO A 224 2.21 -59.84 12.78
N GLU A 225 2.91 -60.28 13.83
CA GLU A 225 4.15 -61.08 13.80
C GLU A 225 3.90 -62.50 13.21
N VAL A 226 3.03 -62.57 12.21
CA VAL A 226 2.35 -63.73 11.66
C VAL A 226 3.12 -64.16 10.42
N THR A 227 3.58 -65.40 10.48
CA THR A 227 4.40 -66.12 9.51
C THR A 227 3.74 -66.38 8.14
N ASP A 228 2.63 -65.73 7.82
CA ASP A 228 1.83 -65.91 6.59
C ASP A 228 1.36 -64.56 6.00
N VAL A 229 2.20 -63.50 6.08
CA VAL A 229 1.96 -62.32 5.24
C VAL A 229 2.17 -62.75 3.79
N ASP A 230 1.10 -62.67 3.00
CA ASP A 230 1.11 -62.93 1.57
C ASP A 230 2.29 -62.19 0.93
N SER A 231 3.13 -62.89 0.15
CA SER A 231 4.36 -62.31 -0.42
C SER A 231 4.10 -61.08 -1.29
N ASP A 232 2.86 -60.91 -1.72
CA ASP A 232 2.39 -59.83 -2.57
C ASP A 232 1.98 -58.58 -1.76
N GLN A 233 2.06 -58.61 -0.43
CA GLN A 233 1.69 -57.50 0.45
C GLN A 233 2.93 -56.77 0.96
N THR A 234 2.97 -55.45 0.76
CA THR A 234 4.06 -54.57 1.21
C THR A 234 3.49 -53.45 2.08
N LEU A 235 4.13 -53.20 3.22
CA LEU A 235 3.81 -52.04 4.05
C LEU A 235 4.31 -50.78 3.34
N GLY A 236 3.38 -49.86 3.08
CA GLY A 236 3.63 -48.58 2.48
C GLY A 236 3.29 -47.43 3.43
N TYR A 237 3.87 -46.26 3.17
CA TYR A 237 3.63 -45.01 3.86
C TYR A 237 3.32 -43.94 2.82
N MET A 238 2.35 -43.07 3.08
CA MET A 238 2.02 -41.89 2.26
C MET A 238 1.61 -40.74 3.18
N TYR A 239 1.54 -39.51 2.67
CA TYR A 239 0.92 -38.43 3.43
C TYR A 239 -0.60 -38.45 3.32
N ARG A 240 -1.27 -38.22 4.45
CA ARG A 240 -2.72 -38.10 4.56
C ARG A 240 -3.08 -36.89 5.40
N VAL A 241 -4.08 -36.13 4.95
CA VAL A 241 -4.68 -35.03 5.69
C VAL A 241 -5.15 -35.54 7.06
N ASP A 242 -4.70 -34.90 8.14
CA ASP A 242 -4.95 -35.35 9.52
C ASP A 242 -6.46 -35.35 9.88
N ASN A 243 -7.20 -34.38 9.36
CA ASN A 243 -8.63 -34.19 9.59
C ASN A 243 -9.44 -34.63 8.38
N LEU A 244 -9.92 -35.88 8.42
CA LEU A 244 -10.76 -36.46 7.36
C LEU A 244 -12.11 -35.78 7.20
N THR A 245 -12.56 -35.02 8.19
CA THR A 245 -13.82 -34.25 8.12
C THR A 245 -13.63 -32.88 7.47
N ALA A 246 -12.38 -32.43 7.32
CA ALA A 246 -12.09 -31.18 6.63
C ALA A 246 -12.47 -31.32 5.15
N ALA A 247 -13.34 -30.43 4.68
CA ALA A 247 -13.59 -30.28 3.26
C ALA A 247 -12.43 -29.49 2.62
N PRO A 248 -12.03 -29.82 1.39
CA PRO A 248 -11.08 -28.97 0.66
C PRO A 248 -11.67 -27.57 0.46
N VAL A 249 -10.84 -26.54 0.62
CA VAL A 249 -11.21 -25.13 0.40
C VAL A 249 -11.41 -24.83 -1.09
N GLY A 250 -10.78 -25.62 -1.96
CA GLY A 250 -10.88 -25.48 -3.40
C GLY A 250 -10.32 -26.68 -4.15
N TYR A 251 -10.59 -26.72 -5.44
CA TYR A 251 -10.08 -27.72 -6.35
C TYR A 251 -9.32 -27.04 -7.50
N ILE A 252 -8.15 -27.54 -7.86
CA ILE A 252 -7.31 -26.97 -8.93
C ILE A 252 -6.81 -28.03 -9.91
N GLY A 253 -6.63 -27.63 -11.16
CA GLY A 253 -5.91 -28.41 -12.18
C GLY A 253 -6.77 -29.19 -13.19
N ALA A 254 -8.10 -29.08 -13.09
CA ALA A 254 -8.98 -29.53 -14.16
C ALA A 254 -9.00 -28.53 -15.33
N HIS A 255 -9.01 -27.24 -15.01
CA HIS A 255 -8.97 -26.12 -15.94
C HIS A 255 -8.03 -25.02 -15.45
N LYS A 256 -7.51 -24.23 -16.39
CA LYS A 256 -6.62 -23.10 -16.09
C LYS A 256 -7.23 -21.94 -15.30
N TRP A 257 -8.55 -21.87 -15.26
CA TRP A 257 -9.29 -20.86 -14.50
C TRP A 257 -9.81 -21.40 -13.16
N ASP A 258 -9.45 -22.63 -12.79
CA ASP A 258 -9.75 -23.16 -11.47
C ASP A 258 -9.04 -22.30 -10.43
N SER A 259 -9.83 -21.73 -9.52
CA SER A 259 -9.35 -20.84 -8.47
C SER A 259 -10.21 -20.95 -7.22
N PHE A 260 -9.65 -20.56 -6.09
CA PHE A 260 -10.35 -20.52 -4.81
C PHE A 260 -9.88 -19.34 -3.98
N ASP A 261 -10.78 -18.81 -3.15
CA ASP A 261 -10.49 -17.65 -2.31
C ASP A 261 -10.22 -18.07 -0.88
N THR A 262 -9.29 -17.39 -0.23
CA THR A 262 -9.04 -17.55 1.20
C THR A 262 -9.00 -16.21 1.91
N GLU A 263 -9.54 -16.18 3.12
CA GLU A 263 -9.45 -15.06 4.05
C GLU A 263 -8.40 -15.36 5.11
N ILE A 264 -7.33 -14.57 5.14
CA ILE A 264 -6.21 -14.72 6.06
C ILE A 264 -6.38 -13.68 7.17
N GLY A 265 -6.49 -14.16 8.41
CA GLY A 265 -6.51 -13.31 9.59
C GLY A 265 -5.11 -12.79 9.91
N PHE A 266 -5.00 -11.49 10.17
CA PHE A 266 -3.76 -10.87 10.60
C PHE A 266 -3.80 -10.58 12.09
N VAL A 267 -2.66 -10.80 12.74
CA VAL A 267 -2.41 -10.55 14.15
C VAL A 267 -1.25 -9.56 14.31
N GLN A 268 -1.11 -9.04 15.53
CA GLN A 268 -0.05 -8.10 15.86
C GLN A 268 1.30 -8.83 15.97
N THR A 269 2.26 -8.41 15.14
CA THR A 269 3.63 -8.93 15.04
C THR A 269 4.43 -8.83 16.34
N GLU A 270 4.31 -7.70 17.06
CA GLU A 270 5.08 -7.46 18.28
C GLU A 270 4.22 -6.83 19.38
N GLY A 271 4.10 -7.55 20.50
CA GLY A 271 3.60 -7.00 21.74
C GLY A 271 4.65 -6.08 22.36
N GLY A 272 4.42 -4.76 22.34
CA GLY A 272 5.24 -3.80 23.10
C GLY A 272 5.50 -2.47 22.39
N ASN A 273 5.48 -2.41 21.07
CA ASN A 273 5.68 -1.16 20.33
C ASN A 273 4.34 -0.58 19.83
N ILE A 274 3.91 0.53 20.42
CA ILE A 274 2.67 1.25 20.06
C ILE A 274 2.72 1.77 18.62
N TRP A 275 3.93 2.06 18.09
CA TRP A 275 4.10 2.58 16.73
C TRP A 275 3.92 1.53 15.64
N ASN A 276 4.14 0.27 15.96
CA ASN A 276 3.94 -0.83 15.02
C ASN A 276 2.59 -1.53 15.24
N ALA A 277 1.87 -1.16 16.31
CA ALA A 277 0.61 -1.78 16.67
C ALA A 277 -0.44 -1.61 15.55
N PRO A 278 -1.16 -2.67 15.17
CA PRO A 278 -2.24 -2.61 14.20
C PRO A 278 -3.25 -1.49 14.51
N LEU A 279 -3.66 -0.73 13.48
CA LEU A 279 -4.56 0.42 13.53
C LEU A 279 -4.05 1.64 14.34
N ARG A 280 -3.37 1.44 15.47
CA ARG A 280 -2.82 2.53 16.30
C ARG A 280 -1.54 3.11 15.72
N GLY A 281 -0.70 2.27 15.15
CA GLY A 281 0.62 2.61 14.64
C GLY A 281 0.63 3.42 13.34
N TYR A 282 -0.54 3.68 12.74
CA TYR A 282 -0.61 4.35 11.43
C TYR A 282 0.24 5.63 11.37
N PRO A 283 1.11 5.79 10.36
CA PRO A 283 1.27 4.98 9.13
C PRO A 283 2.36 3.89 9.20
N PHE A 284 2.89 3.58 10.40
CA PHE A 284 3.98 2.62 10.61
C PHE A 284 3.49 1.26 11.11
N ASP A 285 2.18 1.00 10.98
CA ASP A 285 1.57 -0.26 11.36
C ASP A 285 2.12 -1.42 10.53
N GLU A 286 2.45 -2.52 11.23
CA GLU A 286 2.90 -3.77 10.65
C GLU A 286 1.90 -4.87 11.04
N TRP A 287 1.61 -5.73 10.06
CA TRP A 287 0.62 -6.78 10.19
C TRP A 287 1.25 -8.10 9.80
N GLU A 288 1.04 -9.15 10.59
CA GLU A 288 1.47 -10.49 10.22
C GLU A 288 0.31 -11.48 10.21
N GLY A 289 0.29 -12.33 9.20
CA GLY A 289 -0.70 -13.40 9.06
C GLY A 289 -0.04 -14.62 8.47
N SER A 290 -0.63 -15.79 8.69
CA SER A 290 -0.13 -17.04 8.10
C SER A 290 -1.29 -17.91 7.66
N ILE A 291 -1.03 -18.76 6.68
CA ILE A 291 -1.93 -19.80 6.21
C ILE A 291 -1.09 -21.03 5.86
N SER A 292 -1.61 -22.23 6.09
CA SER A 292 -0.98 -23.45 5.59
C SER A 292 -1.87 -24.16 4.56
N PHE A 293 -1.23 -24.75 3.56
CA PHE A 293 -1.90 -25.54 2.53
C PHE A 293 -1.35 -26.96 2.44
N SER A 294 -2.25 -27.91 2.25
CA SER A 294 -1.94 -29.30 1.90
C SER A 294 -2.69 -29.66 0.63
N ALA A 295 -2.04 -30.31 -0.33
CA ALA A 295 -2.64 -30.65 -1.63
C ALA A 295 -2.73 -32.17 -1.80
N ALA A 296 -3.93 -32.68 -2.07
CA ALA A 296 -4.17 -34.11 -2.20
C ALA A 296 -4.67 -34.49 -3.60
N ASP A 297 -4.22 -35.64 -4.10
CA ASP A 297 -4.76 -36.22 -5.33
C ASP A 297 -6.13 -36.88 -5.09
N THR A 298 -7.19 -36.19 -5.53
CA THR A 298 -8.56 -36.68 -5.31
C THR A 298 -8.91 -37.87 -6.19
N TYR A 299 -8.23 -38.05 -7.33
CA TYR A 299 -8.42 -39.22 -8.19
C TYR A 299 -7.87 -40.47 -7.51
N ALA A 300 -6.61 -40.40 -7.06
CA ALA A 300 -5.97 -41.49 -6.34
C ALA A 300 -6.76 -41.84 -5.08
N ASN A 301 -7.20 -40.83 -4.33
CA ASN A 301 -7.99 -41.02 -3.11
C ASN A 301 -9.31 -41.75 -3.34
N ASN A 302 -10.06 -41.39 -4.39
CA ASN A 302 -11.33 -42.03 -4.71
C ASN A 302 -11.13 -43.47 -5.20
N ASN A 303 -10.10 -43.71 -6.02
CA ASN A 303 -9.84 -45.04 -6.57
C ASN A 303 -9.27 -46.01 -5.53
N GLN A 304 -8.47 -45.51 -4.59
CA GLN A 304 -7.84 -46.31 -3.53
C GLN A 304 -8.67 -46.37 -2.25
N GLY A 305 -9.77 -45.61 -2.15
CA GLY A 305 -10.60 -45.57 -0.94
C GLY A 305 -9.90 -44.91 0.25
N THR A 306 -8.98 -43.98 -0.01
CA THR A 306 -8.18 -43.26 0.98
C THR A 306 -8.55 -41.78 1.00
N PRO A 307 -9.68 -41.39 1.62
CA PRO A 307 -10.06 -39.99 1.68
C PRO A 307 -8.97 -39.18 2.38
N GLY A 308 -8.55 -38.09 1.73
CA GLY A 308 -7.46 -37.21 2.18
C GLY A 308 -6.06 -37.80 2.04
N GLY A 309 -5.87 -38.98 1.44
CA GLY A 309 -4.56 -39.58 1.17
C GLY A 309 -3.81 -38.91 0.02
N ASN A 310 -2.70 -39.52 -0.40
CA ASN A 310 -1.91 -39.09 -1.56
C ASN A 310 -1.61 -37.58 -1.57
N VAL A 311 -1.26 -37.03 -0.40
CA VAL A 311 -0.83 -35.64 -0.31
C VAL A 311 0.56 -35.50 -0.94
N PHE A 312 0.72 -34.47 -1.75
CA PHE A 312 1.95 -34.20 -2.48
C PHE A 312 2.50 -32.81 -2.18
N GLU A 313 3.78 -32.63 -2.50
CA GLU A 313 4.51 -31.38 -2.28
C GLU A 313 3.99 -30.24 -3.17
N LEU A 314 3.65 -29.11 -2.54
CA LEU A 314 3.56 -27.81 -3.23
C LEU A 314 4.95 -27.20 -3.25
N ALA A 315 5.63 -27.16 -4.40
CA ALA A 315 7.04 -26.79 -4.48
C ALA A 315 7.29 -25.28 -4.33
N THR A 316 6.32 -24.44 -4.72
CA THR A 316 6.48 -22.98 -4.70
C THR A 316 5.17 -22.25 -4.48
N VAL A 317 5.31 -21.00 -4.05
CA VAL A 317 4.25 -20.00 -4.08
C VAL A 317 4.72 -18.79 -4.89
N ILE A 318 3.84 -18.26 -5.73
CA ILE A 318 4.06 -17.03 -6.49
C ILE A 318 2.93 -16.06 -6.16
N MET A 319 3.28 -14.88 -5.66
CA MET A 319 2.31 -13.82 -5.41
C MET A 319 2.32 -12.81 -6.55
N LYS A 320 1.13 -12.52 -7.08
CA LYS A 320 0.88 -11.54 -8.13
C LYS A 320 0.11 -10.35 -7.57
N ASP A 321 0.20 -9.26 -8.31
CA ASP A 321 -0.45 -7.99 -8.04
C ASP A 321 0.08 -7.25 -6.81
N ALA A 322 -0.35 -6.01 -6.69
CA ALA A 322 -0.01 -5.13 -5.58
C ALA A 322 -1.25 -4.32 -5.22
N THR A 323 -1.53 -4.22 -3.92
CA THR A 323 -2.56 -3.29 -3.45
C THR A 323 -1.98 -1.88 -3.41
N LEU A 324 -2.80 -0.85 -3.63
CA LEU A 324 -2.34 0.54 -3.65
C LEU A 324 -1.81 1.02 -2.29
N ASN A 325 -2.44 0.55 -1.20
CA ASN A 325 -2.23 1.07 0.16
C ASN A 325 -1.37 0.15 1.04
N TRP A 326 -1.03 -1.04 0.56
CA TRP A 326 -0.27 -2.05 1.29
C TRP A 326 0.75 -2.74 0.41
N ARG A 327 1.90 -3.03 1.01
CA ARG A 327 2.91 -3.94 0.46
C ARG A 327 2.90 -5.18 1.33
N PHE A 328 2.93 -6.34 0.69
CA PHE A 328 2.98 -7.62 1.38
C PHE A 328 4.30 -8.27 1.04
N GLU A 329 5.10 -8.51 2.08
CA GLU A 329 6.25 -9.40 2.00
C GLU A 329 5.75 -10.80 2.32
N VAL A 330 6.12 -11.78 1.49
CA VAL A 330 5.66 -13.15 1.65
C VAL A 330 6.87 -14.05 1.82
N THR A 331 6.76 -14.96 2.78
CA THR A 331 7.73 -16.02 3.01
C THR A 331 6.98 -17.34 3.01
N ALA A 332 7.56 -18.36 2.40
CA ALA A 332 6.93 -19.67 2.26
C ALA A 332 7.91 -20.72 2.76
N ASN A 333 7.40 -21.60 3.61
CA ASN A 333 8.13 -22.69 4.23
C ASN A 333 7.44 -23.99 3.87
N ASN A 334 8.13 -24.88 3.19
CA ASN A 334 7.57 -26.16 2.77
C ASN A 334 8.16 -27.28 3.62
N THR A 335 7.32 -27.90 4.44
CA THR A 335 7.74 -29.03 5.27
C THR A 335 7.82 -30.33 4.48
N CYS A 336 7.14 -30.41 3.32
CA CYS A 336 7.20 -31.56 2.41
C CYS A 336 8.51 -31.64 1.61
N ALA A 337 9.32 -30.57 1.59
CA ALA A 337 10.51 -30.48 0.76
C ALA A 337 11.61 -31.41 1.30
N LEU A 338 11.70 -32.63 0.75
CA LEU A 338 12.74 -33.58 1.12
C LEU A 338 14.08 -33.18 0.52
N LYS A 339 15.01 -32.75 1.38
CA LYS A 339 16.38 -32.41 1.01
C LYS A 339 17.14 -33.70 0.66
N ASN A 340 17.26 -33.99 -0.63
CA ASN A 340 18.11 -35.03 -1.22
C ASN A 340 17.69 -36.49 -1.02
N VAL A 341 16.51 -36.76 -0.47
CA VAL A 341 15.99 -38.13 -0.30
C VAL A 341 14.95 -38.41 -1.39
N THR A 342 15.14 -39.49 -2.14
CA THR A 342 14.08 -40.06 -2.97
C THR A 342 13.03 -40.65 -2.03
N LEU A 343 11.77 -40.25 -2.17
CA LEU A 343 10.66 -40.81 -1.39
C LEU A 343 10.65 -42.32 -1.56
N ASP A 344 10.95 -43.04 -0.48
CA ASP A 344 10.78 -44.48 -0.41
C ASP A 344 9.50 -44.74 0.38
N TRP A 345 8.44 -45.11 -0.34
CA TRP A 345 7.14 -45.38 0.25
C TRP A 345 7.19 -46.57 1.21
N THR A 346 8.26 -47.36 1.27
CA THR A 346 8.42 -48.49 2.21
C THR A 346 9.16 -48.13 3.49
N ASP A 347 9.75 -46.94 3.58
CA ASP A 347 10.51 -46.49 4.74
C ASP A 347 9.95 -45.17 5.30
N ILE A 348 9.33 -45.26 6.48
CA ILE A 348 8.76 -44.12 7.21
C ILE A 348 9.79 -43.02 7.52
N SER A 349 11.08 -43.37 7.64
CA SER A 349 12.13 -42.40 7.93
C SER A 349 12.36 -41.40 6.79
N THR A 350 11.88 -41.71 5.58
CA THR A 350 11.92 -40.80 4.44
C THR A 350 10.81 -39.75 4.46
N PHE A 351 9.84 -39.87 5.38
CA PHE A 351 8.75 -38.91 5.55
C PHE A 351 9.08 -37.92 6.69
N ALA A 352 8.96 -36.63 6.40
CA ALA A 352 8.92 -35.59 7.43
C ALA A 352 7.67 -35.74 8.32
N HIS A 353 7.75 -35.22 9.56
CA HIS A 353 6.65 -35.29 10.53
C HIS A 353 5.33 -34.70 10.04
N SER A 354 5.39 -33.65 9.21
CA SER A 354 4.25 -33.06 8.54
C SER A 354 4.63 -32.66 7.12
N CYS A 355 3.63 -32.63 6.24
CA CYS A 355 3.74 -32.15 4.88
C CYS A 355 2.65 -31.10 4.62
N ASN A 356 3.06 -29.84 4.63
CA ASN A 356 2.26 -28.66 4.36
C ASN A 356 3.15 -27.53 3.80
N MET A 357 2.54 -26.61 3.06
CA MET A 357 3.13 -25.34 2.64
C MET A 357 2.63 -24.24 3.57
N GLU A 358 3.48 -23.79 4.49
CA GLU A 358 3.20 -22.67 5.38
C GLU A 358 3.60 -21.36 4.70
N ILE A 359 2.67 -20.43 4.57
CA ILE A 359 2.89 -19.13 3.94
C ILE A 359 2.65 -18.04 4.98
N LYS A 360 3.68 -17.24 5.25
CA LYS A 360 3.60 -16.08 6.15
C LYS A 360 3.60 -14.80 5.34
N PHE A 361 2.69 -13.92 5.69
CA PHE A 361 2.49 -12.62 5.09
C PHE A 361 2.85 -11.55 6.10
N LYS A 362 3.65 -10.58 5.67
CA LYS A 362 3.93 -9.37 6.42
C LYS A 362 3.43 -8.16 5.63
N GLY A 363 2.36 -7.55 6.11
CA GLY A 363 1.75 -6.35 5.53
C GLY A 363 2.37 -5.08 6.11
N ILE A 364 2.91 -4.23 5.23
CA ILE A 364 3.51 -2.94 5.58
C ILE A 364 2.95 -1.81 4.71
N ARG A 365 2.88 -0.59 5.26
CA ARG A 365 2.49 0.58 4.47
C ARG A 365 3.58 0.99 3.46
N PRO A 366 3.21 1.36 2.21
CA PRO A 366 4.14 1.95 1.26
C PRO A 366 4.80 3.23 1.80
N PRO A 367 6.05 3.54 1.42
CA PRO A 367 6.71 4.79 1.81
C PRO A 367 5.94 6.06 1.43
N VAL A 368 5.17 6.03 0.34
CA VAL A 368 4.31 7.16 -0.08
C VAL A 368 3.27 7.49 0.99
N VAL A 369 2.61 6.47 1.55
CA VAL A 369 1.61 6.64 2.62
C VAL A 369 2.29 7.18 3.88
N LYS A 370 3.44 6.61 4.25
CA LYS A 370 4.24 7.08 5.40
C LYS A 370 4.63 8.55 5.25
N PHE A 371 5.12 8.93 4.08
CA PHE A 371 5.52 10.30 3.78
C PHE A 371 4.33 11.28 3.78
N ALA A 372 3.21 10.91 3.16
CA ALA A 372 2.00 11.76 3.12
C ALA A 372 1.48 12.02 4.53
N ALA A 373 1.39 10.97 5.36
CA ALA A 373 0.97 11.07 6.75
C ALA A 373 1.92 11.93 7.60
N VAL A 374 3.24 11.73 7.51
CA VAL A 374 4.24 12.55 8.23
C VAL A 374 4.19 14.01 7.76
N SER A 375 4.06 14.25 6.46
CA SER A 375 3.95 15.59 5.88
C SER A 375 2.70 16.31 6.39
N ALA A 376 1.56 15.60 6.48
CA ALA A 376 0.34 16.16 7.04
C ALA A 376 0.52 16.59 8.52
N VAL A 377 1.23 15.79 9.32
CA VAL A 377 1.57 16.16 10.71
C VAL A 377 2.44 17.42 10.76
N ILE A 378 3.46 17.52 9.92
CA ILE A 378 4.34 18.69 9.86
C ILE A 378 3.55 19.95 9.44
N VAL A 379 2.70 19.84 8.42
CA VAL A 379 1.86 20.95 7.95
C VAL A 379 0.86 21.38 9.04
N ASN A 380 0.28 20.43 9.75
CA ASN A 380 -0.65 20.71 10.84
C ASN A 380 0.06 21.47 11.99
N TRP A 381 1.23 20.99 12.42
CA TRP A 381 2.02 21.64 13.47
C TRP A 381 2.52 23.02 13.07
N THR A 382 3.07 23.15 11.86
CA THR A 382 3.56 24.45 11.37
C THR A 382 2.42 25.48 11.25
N SER A 383 1.24 25.05 10.78
CA SER A 383 0.04 25.91 10.72
C SER A 383 -0.44 26.30 12.11
N ALA A 384 -0.54 25.34 13.04
CA ALA A 384 -0.97 25.59 14.41
C ALA A 384 -0.01 26.54 15.15
N LEU A 385 1.30 26.31 15.04
CA LEU A 385 2.32 27.18 15.63
C LEU A 385 2.31 28.57 15.01
N PHE A 386 2.11 28.70 13.70
CA PHE A 386 1.98 30.00 13.05
C PHE A 386 0.78 30.79 13.58
N ILE A 387 -0.39 30.14 13.69
CA ILE A 387 -1.59 30.76 14.28
C ILE A 387 -1.32 31.16 15.73
N PHE A 388 -0.69 30.28 16.52
CA PHE A 388 -0.32 30.59 17.90
C PHE A 388 0.56 31.83 17.99
N VAL A 389 1.65 31.91 17.22
CA VAL A 389 2.54 33.08 17.18
C VAL A 389 1.78 34.34 16.77
N LEU A 390 0.94 34.28 15.73
CA LEU A 390 0.12 35.41 15.31
C LEU A 390 -0.85 35.88 16.41
N THR A 391 -1.48 34.95 17.12
CA THR A 391 -2.37 35.29 18.24
C THR A 391 -1.61 35.87 19.43
N CYS A 392 -0.43 35.33 19.77
CA CYS A 392 0.44 35.91 20.79
C CYS A 392 0.89 37.32 20.42
N GLU A 393 1.33 37.57 19.18
CA GLU A 393 1.68 38.92 18.74
C GLU A 393 0.48 39.88 18.81
N ALA A 394 -0.69 39.43 18.35
CA ALA A 394 -1.89 40.27 18.35
C ALA A 394 -2.34 40.65 19.77
N ILE A 395 -2.32 39.69 20.70
CA ILE A 395 -2.84 39.87 22.07
C ILE A 395 -1.78 40.48 23.00
N VAL A 396 -0.58 39.89 23.06
CA VAL A 396 0.47 40.24 24.03
C VAL A 396 1.16 41.54 23.64
N MET A 397 1.58 41.71 22.37
CA MET A 397 2.27 42.92 21.93
C MET A 397 1.32 44.10 21.68
N ARG A 398 0.02 43.94 21.97
CA ARG A 398 -1.03 44.96 21.79
C ARG A 398 -0.99 45.64 20.42
N ARG A 399 -0.65 44.92 19.34
CA ARG A 399 -0.72 45.45 17.97
C ARG A 399 -2.19 45.60 17.55
N ARG A 400 -2.81 46.70 17.99
CA ARG A 400 -4.26 46.94 17.85
C ARG A 400 -4.74 46.95 16.40
N TYR A 401 -3.88 47.31 15.45
CA TYR A 401 -4.16 47.36 14.01
C TYR A 401 -4.50 45.99 13.40
N MET A 402 -3.83 44.90 13.82
CA MET A 402 -4.16 43.56 13.31
C MET A 402 -5.50 43.02 13.83
N LEU A 403 -5.94 43.50 14.99
CA LEU A 403 -7.22 43.13 15.60
C LEU A 403 -8.42 43.90 15.02
N GLU A 404 -8.17 44.99 14.27
CA GLU A 404 -9.21 45.81 13.65
C GLU A 404 -9.81 45.12 12.43
N GLY A 405 -8.99 44.37 11.67
CA GLY A 405 -9.46 43.50 10.59
C GLY A 405 -10.21 42.26 11.09
N THR A 406 -11.25 41.84 10.36
CA THR A 406 -11.97 40.55 10.58
C THR A 406 -11.12 39.32 10.30
N ASP A 407 -9.98 39.51 9.64
CA ASP A 407 -9.25 38.46 8.94
C ASP A 407 -8.64 37.43 9.90
N ILE A 408 -8.09 37.85 11.03
CA ILE A 408 -7.41 36.91 11.95
C ILE A 408 -8.37 35.90 12.60
N LEU A 409 -9.61 36.31 12.92
CA LEU A 409 -10.60 35.40 13.49
C LEU A 409 -11.14 34.43 12.42
N SER A 410 -11.27 34.89 11.17
CA SER A 410 -11.64 34.04 10.05
C SER A 410 -10.56 32.99 9.75
N VAL A 411 -9.28 33.35 9.80
CA VAL A 411 -8.14 32.42 9.63
C VAL A 411 -8.15 31.34 10.72
N CYS A 412 -8.34 31.70 11.99
CA CYS A 412 -8.40 30.70 13.06
C CYS A 412 -9.60 29.75 12.93
N PHE A 413 -10.77 30.28 12.53
CA PHE A 413 -11.97 29.47 12.35
C PHE A 413 -11.86 28.53 11.14
N THR A 414 -11.35 29.00 10.02
CA THR A 414 -11.11 28.17 8.83
C THR A 414 -10.10 27.06 9.12
N ALA A 415 -9.03 27.35 9.89
CA ALA A 415 -8.05 26.35 10.29
C ALA A 415 -8.65 25.24 11.17
N LEU A 416 -9.64 25.54 12.03
CA LEU A 416 -10.31 24.54 12.88
C LEU A 416 -11.02 23.46 12.05
N PHE A 417 -11.59 23.81 10.90
CA PHE A 417 -12.25 22.85 10.02
C PHE A 417 -11.28 22.21 9.02
N ALA A 418 -10.27 22.94 8.56
CA ALA A 418 -9.31 22.43 7.59
C ALA A 418 -8.42 21.30 8.14
N LEU A 419 -7.94 21.42 9.40
CA LEU A 419 -7.00 20.46 9.98
C LEU A 419 -7.58 19.03 10.07
N PRO A 420 -8.82 18.79 10.55
CA PRO A 420 -9.44 17.47 10.48
C PRO A 420 -9.69 16.97 9.06
N THR A 421 -10.03 17.86 8.12
CA THR A 421 -10.30 17.47 6.72
C THR A 421 -9.06 16.94 6.01
N ILE A 422 -7.87 17.51 6.27
CA ILE A 422 -6.61 17.02 5.69
C ILE A 422 -6.35 15.56 6.10
N ARG A 423 -6.70 15.20 7.33
CA ARG A 423 -6.57 13.82 7.82
C ARG A 423 -7.52 12.85 7.09
N ALA A 424 -8.72 13.28 6.72
CA ALA A 424 -9.66 12.45 5.96
C ALA A 424 -9.18 12.14 4.52
N LEU A 425 -8.21 12.91 4.01
CA LEU A 425 -7.60 12.66 2.70
C LEU A 425 -6.43 11.67 2.75
N LEU A 426 -6.01 11.22 3.94
CA LEU A 426 -4.90 10.29 4.07
C LEU A 426 -5.32 8.89 3.59
N PRO A 427 -4.58 8.29 2.64
CA PRO A 427 -4.95 7.02 2.06
C PRO A 427 -4.88 5.89 3.09
N GLY A 428 -6.00 5.16 3.22
CA GLY A 428 -6.10 3.99 4.10
C GLY A 428 -5.94 4.29 5.59
N ALA A 429 -6.17 5.54 6.01
CA ALA A 429 -6.17 5.92 7.40
C ALA A 429 -7.33 5.23 8.16
N PRO A 430 -7.07 4.64 9.33
CA PRO A 430 -8.12 4.05 10.15
C PRO A 430 -9.00 5.13 10.79
N GLU A 431 -10.07 4.68 11.45
CA GLU A 431 -10.94 5.53 12.27
C GLU A 431 -10.15 6.31 13.34
N TYR A 432 -10.79 7.33 13.92
CA TYR A 432 -10.15 8.22 14.89
C TYR A 432 -9.54 7.45 16.07
N GLY A 433 -8.27 7.72 16.39
CA GLY A 433 -7.56 7.03 17.48
C GLY A 433 -6.20 6.45 17.10
N ALA A 434 -5.72 6.71 15.88
CA ALA A 434 -4.34 6.40 15.52
C ALA A 434 -3.37 7.33 16.27
N THR A 435 -2.13 6.89 16.47
CA THR A 435 -1.07 7.68 17.12
C THR A 435 -0.83 9.00 16.38
N LEU A 436 -0.99 9.02 15.05
CA LEU A 436 -0.96 10.24 14.25
C LEU A 436 -1.98 11.28 14.72
N ASP A 437 -3.17 10.85 15.10
CA ASP A 437 -4.23 11.74 15.57
C ASP A 437 -3.91 12.31 16.94
N LEU A 438 -3.41 11.45 17.82
CA LEU A 438 -3.05 11.78 19.19
C LEU A 438 -1.89 12.78 19.24
N VAL A 439 -0.90 12.64 18.36
CA VAL A 439 0.31 13.47 18.34
C VAL A 439 0.18 14.68 17.40
N GLY A 440 -0.57 14.55 16.31
CA GLY A 440 -0.69 15.57 15.28
C GLY A 440 -1.98 16.35 15.38
N VAL A 441 -3.11 15.70 15.09
CA VAL A 441 -4.38 16.40 14.85
C VAL A 441 -4.97 16.97 16.13
N LEU A 442 -5.11 16.16 17.18
CA LEU A 442 -5.77 16.53 18.44
C LEU A 442 -5.07 17.72 19.15
N PRO A 443 -3.74 17.70 19.41
CA PRO A 443 -3.10 18.83 20.08
C PRO A 443 -3.12 20.09 19.23
N CYS A 444 -3.00 19.98 17.89
CA CYS A 444 -3.09 21.13 16.99
C CYS A 444 -4.49 21.76 17.00
N THR A 445 -5.55 20.96 16.93
CA THR A 445 -6.92 21.49 16.95
C THR A 445 -7.27 22.13 18.29
N VAL A 446 -6.85 21.52 19.41
CA VAL A 446 -7.01 22.12 20.75
C VAL A 446 -6.27 23.46 20.85
N LEU A 447 -5.02 23.51 20.39
CA LEU A 447 -4.21 24.73 20.41
C LEU A 447 -4.85 25.84 19.56
N VAL A 448 -5.29 25.54 18.34
CA VAL A 448 -5.98 26.52 17.48
C VAL A 448 -7.32 26.94 18.07
N ALA A 449 -8.05 26.03 18.72
CA ALA A 449 -9.31 26.37 19.40
C ALA A 449 -9.09 27.37 20.54
N LEU A 450 -8.07 27.14 21.38
CA LEU A 450 -7.69 28.06 22.45
C LEU A 450 -7.30 29.44 21.88
N CYS A 451 -6.52 29.47 20.79
CA CYS A 451 -6.16 30.71 20.09
C CYS A 451 -7.39 31.45 19.56
N THR A 452 -8.35 30.72 18.99
CA THR A 452 -9.60 31.27 18.46
C THR A 452 -10.44 31.91 19.57
N VAL A 453 -10.60 31.21 20.70
CA VAL A 453 -11.32 31.72 21.87
C VAL A 453 -10.63 32.97 22.45
N ALA A 454 -9.31 32.95 22.58
CA ALA A 454 -8.55 34.09 23.09
C ALA A 454 -8.71 35.34 22.20
N VAL A 455 -8.63 35.18 20.87
CA VAL A 455 -8.87 36.26 19.91
C VAL A 455 -10.31 36.77 19.97
N ALA A 456 -11.29 35.87 20.10
CA ALA A 456 -12.70 36.23 20.21
C ALA A 456 -12.97 37.06 21.48
N ILE A 457 -12.45 36.64 22.64
CA ILE A 457 -12.56 37.37 23.90
C ILE A 457 -11.88 38.75 23.78
N ALA A 458 -10.66 38.80 23.22
CA ALA A 458 -9.94 40.06 23.03
C ALA A 458 -10.73 41.04 22.14
N LYS A 459 -11.40 40.55 21.08
CA LYS A 459 -12.30 41.36 20.25
C LYS A 459 -13.54 41.83 20.99
N LEU A 460 -14.20 40.96 21.75
CA LEU A 460 -15.39 41.31 22.52
C LEU A 460 -15.09 42.37 23.58
N ASN A 461 -13.96 42.25 24.28
CA ASN A 461 -13.53 43.24 25.27
C ASN A 461 -13.21 44.59 24.63
N LYS A 462 -12.58 44.61 23.45
CA LYS A 462 -12.37 45.85 22.69
C LYS A 462 -13.70 46.56 22.35
N ARG A 463 -14.71 45.82 21.87
CA ARG A 463 -16.03 46.40 21.54
C ARG A 463 -16.71 47.01 22.75
N LYS A 464 -16.64 46.37 23.92
CA LYS A 464 -17.18 46.93 25.17
C LYS A 464 -16.54 48.28 25.53
N HIS A 465 -15.22 48.40 25.40
CA HIS A 465 -14.52 49.66 25.68
C HIS A 465 -14.84 50.77 24.67
N ALA A 466 -15.03 50.44 23.38
CA ALA A 466 -15.44 51.43 22.38
C ALA A 466 -16.85 51.98 22.67
N VAL A 467 -17.81 51.11 22.98
CA VAL A 467 -19.20 51.50 23.29
C VAL A 467 -19.33 52.32 24.57
N LEU A 468 -18.45 52.08 25.56
CA LEU A 468 -18.43 52.88 26.80
C LEU A 468 -17.75 54.24 26.60
N GLY A 469 -16.71 54.32 25.76
CA GLY A 469 -16.06 55.59 25.43
C GLY A 469 -16.98 56.56 24.67
N ASP A 470 -17.86 56.06 23.81
CA ASP A 470 -18.86 56.87 23.09
C ASP A 470 -20.02 57.36 23.97
N LYS A 471 -20.17 56.85 25.20
CA LYS A 471 -21.22 57.29 26.14
C LYS A 471 -20.77 58.37 27.12
N GLU A 472 -19.47 58.65 27.20
CA GLU A 472 -18.88 59.69 28.07
C GLU A 472 -18.53 60.99 27.32
N GLN A 473 -18.84 61.06 26.02
CA GLN A 473 -18.90 62.29 25.22
C GLN A 473 -20.35 62.65 24.94
#